data_AF-A0AAV2I5V4-F1
#
_entry.id   AF-A0AAV2I5V4-F1
#
_cell.length_a   1.000
_cell.length_b   1.000
_cell.length_c   1.000
_cell.angle_alpha   90.00
_cell.angle_beta   90.00
_cell.angle_gamma   90.00
#
_symmetry.space_group_name_H-M   'P 1'
#
loop_
_entity.id
_entity.type
_entity.pdbx_description
1 polymer ?
#
loop_
_entity_poly.entity_id
_entity_poly.type
_entity_poly.pdbx_seq_one_letter_code
_entity_poly.pdbx_strand_id
1 'polypeptide(L)'
;FGEDCKHQSACDKSNSKSLNRVNGQCSCYANWTSSLCMYDVNECSVDNICNDTNSYCENTRGSFQCYCESGYETLDNARCTSGEQYILTFLSIVSGN
;
A
#
# COMPACT_ATOMS: atom_id res chain seq x y z
N PHE A 1 10.49 20.07 -21.04
CA PHE A 1 9.78 19.29 -22.06
C PHE A 1 9.40 20.21 -23.21
N GLY A 2 8.93 19.64 -24.31
CA GLY A 2 8.67 20.36 -25.56
C GLY A 2 9.96 20.69 -26.33
N GLU A 3 9.78 21.43 -27.43
CA GLU A 3 10.87 21.85 -28.31
C GLU A 3 11.96 22.58 -27.52
N ASP A 4 13.22 22.19 -27.76
CA ASP A 4 14.41 22.71 -27.07
C ASP A 4 14.32 22.71 -25.53
N CYS A 5 13.49 21.86 -24.94
CA CYS A 5 13.22 21.81 -23.50
C CYS A 5 12.73 23.14 -22.89
N LYS A 6 12.05 23.99 -23.67
CA LYS A 6 11.58 25.32 -23.24
C LYS A 6 10.58 25.30 -22.06
N HIS A 7 9.87 24.20 -21.83
CA HIS A 7 8.88 24.09 -20.76
C HIS A 7 9.41 23.36 -19.53
N GLN A 8 9.16 23.92 -18.34
CA GLN A 8 9.51 23.28 -17.07
C GLN A 8 8.51 22.18 -16.72
N SER A 9 8.99 21.05 -16.17
CA SER A 9 8.12 19.98 -15.69
C SER A 9 7.41 20.34 -14.39
N ALA A 10 6.13 19.99 -14.29
CA ALA A 10 5.34 20.06 -13.05
C ALA A 10 5.24 18.70 -12.31
N CYS A 11 6.04 17.70 -12.69
CA CYS A 11 6.07 16.40 -12.02
C CYS A 11 6.36 16.55 -10.53
N ASP A 12 5.64 15.80 -9.69
CA ASP A 12 6.08 15.56 -8.32
C ASP A 12 7.34 14.68 -8.36
N LYS A 13 8.49 15.26 -8.03
CA LYS A 13 9.80 14.59 -8.08
C LYS A 13 9.90 13.42 -7.11
N SER A 14 9.13 13.44 -6.02
CA SER A 14 9.12 12.36 -5.02
C SER A 14 8.42 11.11 -5.57
N ASN A 15 7.46 11.32 -6.46
CA ASN A 15 6.52 10.29 -6.90
C ASN A 15 6.68 9.91 -8.38
N SER A 16 7.64 10.52 -9.08
CA SER A 16 7.88 10.31 -10.50
C SER A 16 9.17 9.52 -10.74
N LYS A 17 9.09 8.49 -11.59
CA LYS A 17 10.24 7.75 -12.12
C LYS A 17 10.93 8.50 -13.26
N SER A 18 10.15 9.06 -14.18
CA SER A 18 10.68 9.71 -15.38
C SER A 18 9.72 10.76 -15.95
N LEU A 19 10.28 11.67 -16.76
CA LEU A 19 9.56 12.72 -17.49
C LEU A 19 9.57 12.40 -18.98
N ASN A 20 8.39 12.42 -19.61
CA ASN A 20 8.25 12.46 -21.05
C ASN A 20 8.69 13.84 -21.57
N ARG A 21 9.78 13.83 -22.34
CA ARG A 21 10.43 15.07 -22.82
C ARG A 21 9.61 15.80 -23.90
N VAL A 22 8.67 15.13 -24.55
CA VAL A 22 7.83 15.72 -25.60
C VAL A 22 6.65 16.45 -24.99
N ASN A 23 5.80 15.75 -24.24
CA ASN A 23 4.51 16.27 -23.78
C ASN A 23 4.48 16.67 -22.29
N GLY A 24 5.57 16.46 -21.55
CA GLY A 24 5.67 16.86 -20.15
C GLY A 24 5.01 15.92 -19.14
N GLN A 25 4.45 14.79 -19.60
CA GLN A 25 3.83 13.80 -18.72
C GLN A 25 4.86 13.00 -17.93
N CYS A 26 4.51 12.63 -16.71
CA CYS A 26 5.37 11.92 -15.79
C CYS A 26 4.97 10.44 -15.74
N SER A 27 5.96 9.54 -15.72
CA SER A 27 5.73 8.14 -15.37
C SER A 27 5.91 7.98 -13.86
N CYS A 28 4.90 7.47 -13.17
CA CYS A 28 4.89 7.46 -11.71
C CYS A 28 5.56 6.22 -11.10
N TYR A 29 5.96 6.33 -9.83
CA TYR A 29 6.23 5.14 -9.00
C TYR A 29 4.95 4.29 -8.87
N ALA A 30 5.10 3.03 -8.47
CA ALA A 30 3.92 2.23 -8.14
C ALA A 30 3.10 2.97 -7.07
N ASN A 31 1.77 2.83 -7.10
CA ASN A 31 0.84 3.45 -6.15
C ASN A 31 0.65 4.98 -6.32
N TRP A 32 1.08 5.55 -7.44
CA TRP A 32 0.86 6.97 -7.77
C TRP A 32 0.19 7.12 -9.14
N THR A 33 -0.70 8.10 -9.27
CA THR A 33 -1.52 8.36 -10.46
C THR A 33 -1.53 9.85 -10.86
N SER A 34 -2.24 10.17 -11.95
CA SER A 34 -2.23 11.41 -12.75
C SER A 34 -1.04 11.55 -13.70
N SER A 35 -1.16 12.47 -14.66
CA SER A 35 -0.07 12.85 -15.57
C SER A 35 1.12 13.52 -14.88
N LEU A 36 0.97 13.93 -13.61
CA LEU A 36 1.99 14.63 -12.81
C LEU A 36 2.39 13.87 -11.52
N CYS A 37 1.87 12.67 -11.30
CA CYS A 37 2.13 11.83 -10.12
C CYS A 37 1.77 12.49 -8.77
N MET A 38 0.75 13.35 -8.77
CA MET A 38 0.32 14.12 -7.59
C MET A 38 -0.62 13.35 -6.67
N TYR A 39 -1.31 12.35 -7.20
CA TYR A 39 -2.34 11.62 -6.47
C TYR A 39 -1.86 10.24 -6.13
N ASP A 40 -2.06 9.89 -4.87
CA ASP A 40 -1.89 8.55 -4.35
C ASP A 40 -2.99 7.65 -4.91
N VAL A 41 -2.64 6.41 -5.24
CA VAL A 41 -3.63 5.40 -5.59
C VAL A 41 -4.24 4.91 -4.28
N ASN A 42 -5.57 4.83 -4.21
CA ASN A 42 -6.23 4.24 -3.06
C ASN A 42 -6.38 2.74 -3.28
N GLU A 43 -5.42 1.93 -2.84
CA GLU A 43 -5.49 0.47 -3.00
C GLU A 43 -6.63 -0.15 -2.18
N CYS A 44 -7.11 0.50 -1.13
CA CYS A 44 -8.26 0.03 -0.35
C CYS A 44 -9.60 0.12 -1.12
N SER A 45 -9.61 0.77 -2.28
CA SER A 45 -10.76 0.72 -3.19
C SER A 45 -10.85 -0.58 -3.99
N VAL A 46 -9.83 -1.45 -3.88
CA VAL A 46 -9.81 -2.79 -4.47
C VAL A 46 -10.31 -3.81 -3.45
N ASP A 47 -11.31 -4.59 -3.84
CA ASP A 47 -11.85 -5.64 -2.99
C ASP A 47 -10.79 -6.69 -2.64
N ASN A 48 -10.81 -7.15 -1.38
CA ASN A 48 -9.93 -8.18 -0.83
C ASN A 48 -8.42 -7.88 -0.91
N ILE A 49 -8.01 -6.62 -0.99
CA ILE A 49 -6.58 -6.24 -1.06
C ILE A 49 -5.73 -6.78 0.11
N CYS A 50 -6.33 -6.94 1.30
CA CYS A 50 -5.68 -7.46 2.50
C CYS A 50 -5.66 -8.99 2.62
N ASN A 51 -6.31 -9.72 1.71
CA ASN A 51 -6.32 -11.19 1.65
C ASN A 51 -6.67 -11.91 2.98
N ASP A 52 -7.37 -11.25 3.90
CA ASP A 52 -7.82 -11.81 5.18
C ASP A 52 -9.21 -11.23 5.55
N THR A 53 -10.11 -12.09 6.03
CA THR A 53 -11.50 -11.74 6.34
C THR A 53 -11.68 -10.97 7.65
N ASN A 54 -10.70 -11.01 8.57
CA ASN A 54 -10.76 -10.27 9.84
C ASN A 54 -9.79 -9.09 9.82
N SER A 55 -9.63 -8.49 8.64
CA SER A 55 -8.72 -7.37 8.42
C SER A 55 -9.43 -6.22 7.73
N TYR A 56 -8.94 -5.00 7.98
CA TYR A 56 -9.35 -3.80 7.27
C TYR A 56 -8.14 -3.11 6.64
N CYS A 57 -8.38 -2.41 5.54
CA CYS A 57 -7.37 -1.66 4.81
C CYS A 57 -7.39 -0.19 5.23
N GLU A 58 -6.21 0.37 5.47
CA GLU A 58 -5.98 1.81 5.61
C GLU A 58 -5.09 2.31 4.46
N ASN A 59 -5.58 3.31 3.75
CA ASN A 59 -4.80 3.93 2.69
C ASN A 59 -3.74 4.86 3.29
N THR A 60 -2.49 4.70 2.87
CA THR A 60 -1.36 5.51 3.34
C THR A 60 -0.70 6.21 2.16
N ARG A 61 0.13 7.23 2.41
CA ARG A 61 0.76 7.94 1.29
C ARG A 61 1.81 7.04 0.60
N GLY A 62 1.55 6.65 -0.63
CA GLY A 62 2.39 5.82 -1.49
C GLY A 62 2.22 4.30 -1.28
N SER A 63 1.26 3.88 -0.46
CA SER A 63 1.04 2.46 -0.11
C SER A 63 -0.30 2.29 0.62
N PHE A 64 -0.63 1.08 1.00
CA PHE A 64 -1.66 0.79 1.99
C PHE A 64 -1.08 -0.04 3.14
N GLN A 65 -1.82 -0.11 4.25
CA GLN A 65 -1.57 -1.04 5.33
C GLN A 65 -2.84 -1.83 5.65
N CYS A 66 -2.65 -3.09 6.01
CA CYS A 66 -3.72 -3.97 6.46
C CYS A 66 -3.58 -4.18 7.96
N TYR A 67 -4.68 -4.02 8.67
CA TYR A 67 -4.75 -4.17 10.11
C TYR A 67 -5.79 -5.20 10.47
N CYS A 68 -5.58 -5.89 11.60
CA CYS A 68 -6.58 -6.81 12.13
C CYS A 68 -7.69 -6.04 12.85
N GLU A 69 -8.92 -6.53 12.71
CA GLU A 69 -10.06 -6.01 13.46
C GLU A 69 -9.86 -6.17 14.98
N SER A 70 -10.64 -5.44 15.77
CA SER A 70 -10.57 -5.51 17.23
C SER A 70 -10.81 -6.94 17.73
N GLY A 71 -9.90 -7.46 18.57
CA GLY A 71 -9.96 -8.83 19.06
C GLY A 71 -9.18 -9.85 18.22
N TYR A 72 -8.58 -9.41 17.11
CA TYR A 72 -7.69 -10.22 16.27
C TYR A 72 -6.27 -9.68 16.30
N GLU A 73 -5.30 -10.58 16.23
CA GLU A 73 -3.88 -10.27 16.20
C GLU A 73 -3.20 -10.98 15.03
N THR A 74 -2.12 -10.37 14.53
CA THR A 74 -1.34 -10.93 13.44
C THR A 74 -0.46 -12.06 13.97
N LEU A 75 -0.80 -13.31 13.65
CA LEU A 75 -0.04 -14.50 14.06
C LEU A 75 0.56 -15.16 12.80
N ASP A 76 1.82 -14.85 12.50
CA ASP A 76 2.59 -15.31 11.34
C ASP A 76 1.96 -15.04 9.94
N ASN A 77 2.80 -14.65 8.99
CA ASN A 77 2.45 -14.51 7.56
C ASN A 77 1.29 -13.54 7.24
N ALA A 78 1.07 -12.53 8.10
CA ALA A 78 0.07 -11.48 7.92
C ALA A 78 -1.41 -11.91 8.05
N ARG A 79 -1.70 -13.07 8.66
CA ARG A 79 -3.09 -13.49 8.94
C ARG A 79 -3.59 -13.01 10.30
N CYS A 80 -4.86 -12.61 10.35
CA CYS A 80 -5.54 -12.12 11.54
C CYS A 80 -6.23 -13.28 12.26
N THR A 81 -5.67 -13.68 13.41
CA THR A 81 -6.18 -14.76 14.26
C THR A 81 -6.82 -14.17 15.51
N SER A 82 -7.92 -14.73 16.01
CA SER A 82 -8.54 -14.22 17.23
C SER A 82 -7.56 -14.32 18.40
N GLY A 83 -7.55 -13.31 19.27
CA GLY A 83 -6.66 -13.29 20.46
C GLY A 83 -6.90 -14.46 21.41
N GLU A 84 -8.12 -15.02 21.42
CA GLU A 84 -8.43 -16.25 22.16
C GLU A 84 -7.73 -17.47 21.57
N GLN A 85 -7.65 -17.57 20.24
CA GLN A 85 -6.86 -18.63 19.57
C GLN A 85 -5.36 -18.39 19.68
N TYR A 86 -4.91 -17.13 19.71
CA TYR A 86 -3.51 -16.76 19.94
C TYR A 86 -2.99 -17.37 21.25
N ILE A 87 -3.70 -17.18 22.36
CA ILE A 87 -3.34 -17.74 23.67
C ILE A 87 -3.33 -19.27 23.64
N LEU A 88 -4.30 -19.89 22.98
CA LEU A 88 -4.36 -21.36 22.86
C LEU A 88 -3.21 -21.92 22.01
N THR A 89 -2.80 -21.24 20.92
CA THR A 89 -1.62 -21.61 20.12
C THR A 89 -0.32 -21.43 20.89
N PHE A 90 -0.15 -20.32 21.62
CA PHE A 90 1.03 -20.12 22.46
C PHE A 90 1.11 -21.15 23.59
N LEU A 91 0.01 -21.44 24.26
CA LEU A 91 -0.03 -22.44 25.31
C LEU A 91 0.32 -23.83 24.77
N SER A 92 -0.14 -24.20 23.57
CA SER A 92 0.21 -25.51 22.97
C SER A 92 1.69 -25.60 22.55
N ILE A 93 2.31 -24.51 22.10
CA ILE A 93 3.76 -24.48 21.77
C ILE A 93 4.61 -24.55 23.04
N VAL A 94 4.24 -23.81 24.10
CA VAL A 94 5.01 -23.76 25.36
C VAL A 94 4.76 -24.99 26.25
N SER A 95 3.60 -25.64 26.12
CA SER A 95 3.29 -26.87 26.87
C SER A 95 3.84 -28.15 26.24
N GLY A 96 4.43 -28.09 25.04
CA GLY A 96 5.20 -29.17 24.44
C GLY A 96 4.50 -30.53 24.46
N ASN A 97 3.61 -30.78 23.50
CA ASN A 97 3.31 -32.14 23.05
C ASN A 97 3.87 -32.32 21.64
#